data_AF-A0A9Q0Z862-F1
#
_entry.id   AF-A0A9Q0Z862-F1
#
_cell.length_a   1.000
_cell.length_b   1.000
_cell.length_c   1.000
_cell.angle_alpha   90.00
_cell.angle_beta   90.00
_cell.angle_gamma   90.00
#
_symmetry.space_group_name_H-M   'P 1'
#
loop_
_entity.id
_entity.type
_entity.pdbx_description
1 polymer ?
#
loop_
_entity_poly.entity_id
_entity_poly.type
_entity_poly.pdbx_seq_one_letter_code
_entity_poly.pdbx_strand_id
1 'polypeptide(L)'
;MYIGVSSVKGTENWSNQQPLWEHCANNHTVCPNLYASESISLACKFAYKNAVPGSTLEDDYFLSRLPIVEKRLAQGGIRLAATLNRIFASHMKIARA
;
A
#
# COMPACT_ATOMS: atom_id res chain seq x y z
N MET A 1 6.84 -1.68 17.24
CA MET A 1 7.83 -1.84 16.16
C MET A 1 7.43 -0.86 15.06
N TYR A 2 8.03 0.33 15.03
CA TYR A 2 7.79 1.27 13.93
C TYR A 2 8.64 0.81 12.75
N ILE A 3 7.98 0.29 11.72
CA ILE A 3 8.65 -0.02 10.47
C ILE A 3 8.88 1.34 9.79
N GLY A 4 10.05 1.93 10.00
CA GLY A 4 10.45 3.13 9.30
C GLY A 4 10.65 2.79 7.84
N VAL A 5 9.72 3.18 6.96
CA VAL A 5 9.93 3.09 5.52
C VAL A 5 10.93 4.19 5.17
N SER A 6 12.20 3.83 5.08
CA SER A 6 13.28 4.78 4.77
C SER A 6 13.02 5.47 3.44
N SER A 7 13.13 6.80 3.48
CA SER A 7 12.94 7.69 2.35
C SER A 7 13.99 7.41 1.26
N VAL A 8 13.55 6.88 0.12
CA VAL A 8 14.32 6.97 -1.12
C VAL A 8 14.35 8.46 -1.50
N LYS A 9 15.53 8.98 -1.86
CA LYS A 9 15.77 10.42 -2.06
C LYS A 9 14.79 10.97 -3.11
N GLY A 10 13.75 11.69 -2.68
CA GLY A 10 12.66 12.21 -3.53
C GLY A 10 11.23 11.86 -3.07
N THR A 11 11.05 11.01 -2.06
CA THR A 11 9.71 10.56 -1.63
C THR A 11 9.00 11.56 -0.72
N GLU A 12 7.72 11.83 -1.00
CA GLU A 12 6.79 12.49 -0.09
C GLU A 12 6.77 11.81 1.29
N ASN A 13 6.75 12.60 2.37
CA ASN A 13 6.59 12.07 3.71
C ASN A 13 5.14 11.57 3.91
N TRP A 14 4.95 10.25 3.94
CA TRP A 14 3.64 9.63 4.12
C TRP A 14 3.23 9.42 5.58
N SER A 15 3.96 9.97 6.55
CA SER A 15 3.64 9.81 7.98
C SER A 15 2.18 10.21 8.30
N ASN A 16 1.66 11.24 7.62
CA ASN A 16 0.27 11.68 7.81
C ASN A 16 -0.76 10.74 7.17
N GLN A 17 -0.37 9.91 6.20
CA GLN A 17 -1.26 8.93 5.53
C GLN A 17 -1.23 7.55 6.20
N GLN A 18 -0.19 7.25 6.99
CA GLN A 18 -0.04 5.97 7.67
C GLN A 18 -1.28 5.58 8.50
N PRO A 19 -1.88 6.45 9.34
CA PRO A 19 -3.08 6.09 10.11
C PRO A 19 -4.26 5.67 9.22
N LEU A 20 -4.40 6.29 8.05
CA LEU A 20 -5.44 5.96 7.08
C LEU A 20 -5.21 4.60 6.42
N TRP A 21 -3.94 4.21 6.20
CA TRP A 21 -3.60 2.92 5.59
C TRP A 21 -3.68 1.75 6.57
N GLU A 22 -3.41 2.01 7.85
CA GLU A 22 -3.57 1.02 8.92
C GLU A 22 -5.05 0.76 9.22
N HIS A 23 -5.92 1.77 9.11
CA HIS A 23 -7.33 1.69 9.44
C HIS A 23 -8.10 0.75 8.49
N CYS A 24 -8.91 -0.14 9.07
CA CYS A 24 -9.91 -0.95 8.39
C CYS A 24 -11.19 -0.92 9.22
N ALA A 25 -12.28 -0.46 8.62
CA ALA A 25 -13.54 -0.20 9.31
C ALA A 25 -14.27 -1.51 9.71
N ASN A 26 -15.34 -1.37 10.50
CA ASN A 26 -16.30 -2.43 10.81
C ASN A 26 -15.70 -3.67 11.51
N ASN A 27 -14.65 -3.48 12.31
CA ASN A 27 -13.93 -4.56 13.00
C ASN A 27 -13.43 -5.67 12.07
N HIS A 28 -13.26 -5.40 10.78
CA HIS A 28 -12.68 -6.36 9.84
C HIS A 28 -11.18 -6.53 10.10
N THR A 29 -10.70 -7.77 10.02
CA THR A 29 -9.27 -8.08 10.14
C THR A 29 -8.45 -7.48 8.98
N VAL A 30 -9.03 -7.46 7.77
CA VAL A 30 -8.40 -6.98 6.54
C VAL A 30 -9.45 -6.33 5.62
N CYS A 31 -9.05 -5.33 4.82
CA CYS A 31 -9.93 -4.59 3.91
C CYS A 31 -9.55 -4.81 2.42
N PRO A 32 -9.58 -6.05 1.89
CA PRO A 32 -9.06 -6.36 0.56
C PRO A 32 -9.82 -5.64 -0.56
N ASN A 33 -11.13 -5.44 -0.43
CA ASN A 33 -11.95 -4.73 -1.42
C ASN A 33 -11.49 -3.28 -1.60
N LEU A 34 -11.12 -2.59 -0.52
CA LEU A 34 -10.55 -1.23 -0.59
C LEU A 34 -9.22 -1.25 -1.34
N TYR A 35 -8.33 -2.20 -0.99
CA TYR A 35 -7.00 -2.29 -1.58
C TYR A 35 -7.07 -2.62 -3.08
N ALA A 36 -8.00 -3.49 -3.47
CA ALA A 36 -8.28 -3.84 -4.86
C ALA A 36 -8.84 -2.66 -5.65
N SER A 37 -9.78 -1.91 -5.05
CA SER A 37 -10.38 -0.70 -5.66
C SER A 37 -9.34 0.38 -5.94
N GLU A 38 -8.40 0.60 -5.02
CA GLU A 38 -7.25 1.47 -5.24
C GLU A 38 -6.34 0.94 -6.36
N SER A 39 -6.09 -0.37 -6.39
CA SER A 39 -5.20 -1.00 -7.37
C SER A 39 -5.72 -0.85 -8.79
N ILE A 40 -7.02 -1.12 -9.02
CA ILE A 40 -7.61 -0.94 -10.36
C ILE A 40 -7.63 0.52 -10.79
N SER A 41 -7.89 1.46 -9.86
CA SER A 41 -7.83 2.89 -10.13
C SER A 41 -6.43 3.33 -10.59
N LEU A 42 -5.38 2.85 -9.91
CA LEU A 42 -4.00 3.15 -10.27
C LEU A 42 -3.55 2.43 -11.55
N ALA A 43 -4.04 1.21 -11.80
CA ALA A 43 -3.75 0.50 -13.03
C ALA A 43 -4.25 1.29 -14.24
N CYS A 44 -5.48 1.78 -14.21
CA CYS A 44 -6.04 2.61 -15.28
C CYS A 44 -5.31 3.96 -15.42
N LYS A 45 -5.02 4.63 -14.30
CA LYS A 45 -4.42 5.97 -14.32
C LYS A 45 -2.94 5.98 -14.70
N PHE A 46 -2.19 4.94 -14.35
CA PHE A 46 -0.73 4.93 -14.43
C PHE A 46 -0.19 3.76 -15.24
N ALA A 47 -0.61 2.52 -14.93
CA ALA A 47 -0.02 1.33 -15.54
C ALA A 47 -0.38 1.20 -17.03
N TYR A 48 -1.68 1.20 -17.36
CA TYR A 48 -2.16 1.05 -18.74
C TYR A 48 -2.08 2.36 -19.54
N LYS A 49 -2.10 3.51 -18.85
CA LYS A 49 -2.05 4.81 -19.51
C LYS A 49 -0.73 4.95 -20.29
N ASN A 50 -0.87 5.14 -21.61
CA ASN A 50 0.23 5.29 -22.57
C ASN A 50 1.12 4.05 -22.76
N ALA A 51 0.73 2.89 -22.22
CA ALA A 51 1.41 1.61 -22.46
C ALA A 51 0.77 0.90 -23.65
N VAL A 52 1.22 1.23 -24.86
CA VAL A 52 0.65 0.70 -26.11
C VAL A 52 1.32 -0.64 -26.45
N PRO A 53 0.57 -1.66 -26.91
CA PRO A 53 1.17 -2.92 -27.36
C PRO A 53 2.28 -2.71 -28.40
N GLY A 54 3.41 -3.39 -28.24
CA GLY A 54 4.56 -3.27 -29.14
C GLY A 54 5.45 -2.03 -28.91
N SER A 55 5.09 -1.14 -27.97
CA SER A 55 5.96 -0.04 -27.55
C SER A 55 7.02 -0.49 -26.54
N THR A 56 8.14 0.21 -26.51
CA THR A 56 9.16 0.09 -25.45
C THR A 56 8.91 1.18 -24.42
N LEU A 57 8.89 0.81 -23.15
CA LEU A 57 8.71 1.74 -22.04
C LEU A 57 10.07 2.17 -21.51
N GLU A 58 10.39 3.45 -21.63
CA GLU A 58 11.69 4.03 -21.29
C GLU A 58 11.61 4.90 -20.03
N ASP A 59 12.59 5.78 -19.83
CA ASP A 59 12.78 6.58 -18.63
C ASP A 59 11.56 7.44 -18.29
N ASP A 60 10.87 8.02 -19.28
CA ASP A 60 9.66 8.81 -19.05
C ASP A 60 8.55 7.99 -18.38
N TYR A 61 8.39 6.72 -18.78
CA TYR A 61 7.45 5.82 -18.14
C TYR A 61 7.94 5.43 -16.74
N PHE A 62 9.22 5.08 -16.61
CA PHE A 62 9.81 4.68 -15.34
C PHE A 62 9.71 5.79 -14.28
N LEU A 63 10.24 6.98 -14.56
CA LEU A 63 10.31 8.11 -13.62
C LEU A 63 8.93 8.60 -13.19
N SER A 64 7.95 8.57 -14.09
CA SER A 64 6.59 8.99 -13.76
C SER A 64 5.79 7.95 -12.97
N ARG A 65 6.16 6.67 -13.01
CA ARG A 65 5.45 5.57 -12.31
C ARG A 65 6.16 5.10 -11.05
N LEU A 66 7.46 5.35 -10.92
CA LEU A 66 8.26 4.99 -9.75
C LEU A 66 7.63 5.46 -8.42
N PRO A 67 7.17 6.71 -8.27
CA PRO A 67 6.53 7.16 -7.01
C PRO A 67 5.24 6.39 -6.67
N ILE A 68 4.52 5.90 -7.68
CA ILE A 68 3.29 5.10 -7.49
C ILE A 68 3.65 3.70 -6.99
N VAL A 69 4.69 3.10 -7.55
CA VAL A 69 5.20 1.79 -7.12
C VAL A 69 5.69 1.87 -5.68
N GLU A 70 6.53 2.86 -5.35
CA GLU A 70 7.05 3.07 -4.00
C GLU A 70 5.92 3.27 -2.98
N LYS A 71 4.92 4.10 -3.31
CA LYS A 71 3.74 4.29 -2.47
C LYS A 71 2.98 2.97 -2.23
N ARG A 72 2.80 2.14 -3.26
CA ARG A 72 2.10 0.85 -3.12
C ARG A 72 2.89 -0.16 -2.29
N LEU A 73 4.21 -0.18 -2.41
CA LEU A 73 5.07 -1.00 -1.54
C LEU A 73 4.94 -0.57 -0.07
N ALA A 74 4.98 0.74 0.20
CA ALA A 74 4.79 1.28 1.55
C ALA A 74 3.39 0.94 2.11
N GLN A 75 2.33 1.16 1.33
CA GLN A 75 0.97 0.79 1.69
C GLN A 75 0.83 -0.71 2.01
N GLY A 76 1.44 -1.57 1.19
CA GLY A 76 1.44 -3.02 1.38
C GLY A 76 2.08 -3.43 2.71
N GLY A 77 3.27 -2.91 3.03
CA GLY A 77 3.96 -3.21 4.28
C GLY A 77 3.17 -2.75 5.51
N ILE A 78 2.64 -1.52 5.49
CA ILE A 78 1.84 -0.95 6.59
C ILE A 78 0.55 -1.76 6.81
N ARG A 79 -0.16 -2.11 5.72
CA ARG A 79 -1.39 -2.91 5.79
C ARG A 79 -1.14 -4.31 6.30
N LEU A 80 -0.08 -4.96 5.83
CA LEU A 80 0.31 -6.29 6.29
C LEU A 80 0.59 -6.26 7.80
N ALA A 81 1.41 -5.31 8.27
CA ALA A 81 1.70 -5.15 9.69
C ALA A 81 0.43 -4.90 10.52
N ALA A 82 -0.45 -4.01 10.07
CA ALA A 82 -1.72 -3.72 10.74
C ALA A 82 -2.65 -4.96 10.80
N THR A 83 -2.74 -5.72 9.71
CA THR A 83 -3.53 -6.96 9.66
C THR A 83 -2.96 -8.02 10.60
N LEU A 84 -1.66 -8.25 10.60
CA LEU A 84 -1.02 -9.20 11.52
C LEU A 84 -1.23 -8.79 12.98
N ASN A 85 -1.08 -7.49 13.30
CA ASN A 85 -1.35 -6.97 14.63
C ASN A 85 -2.80 -7.26 15.08
N ARG A 86 -3.80 -7.11 14.19
CA ARG A 86 -5.19 -7.46 14.51
C ARG A 86 -5.40 -8.94 14.77
N ILE A 87 -4.81 -9.81 13.93
CA ILE A 87 -4.89 -11.27 14.08
C ILE A 87 -4.31 -11.69 15.43
N PHE A 88 -3.09 -11.26 15.75
CA PHE A 88 -2.44 -11.72 16.96
C PHE A 88 -3.01 -11.05 18.23
N ALA A 89 -3.55 -9.84 18.13
CA ALA A 89 -4.25 -9.20 19.25
C ALA A 89 -5.53 -9.94 19.66
N SER A 90 -6.27 -10.55 18.72
CA SER A 90 -7.45 -11.36 19.06
C SER A 90 -7.05 -12.71 19.66
N HIS A 91 -6.00 -13.37 19.15
CA HIS A 91 -5.50 -14.62 19.69
C HIS A 91 -4.96 -14.50 21.12
N MET A 92 -4.26 -13.41 21.46
CA MET A 92 -3.78 -13.18 22.83
C MET A 92 -4.91 -12.94 23.84
N LYS A 93 -6.08 -12.47 23.37
CA LYS A 93 -7.27 -12.32 24.23
C LYS A 93 -7.93 -13.66 24.52
N ILE A 94 -7.97 -14.57 23.55
CA ILE A 94 -8.52 -15.92 23.73
C ILE A 94 -7.64 -16.75 24.67
N ALA A 95 -6.32 -16.66 24.56
CA ALA A 95 -5.40 -17.41 25.42
C ALA A 95 -5.35 -16.95 26.89
N ARG A 96 -5.98 -15.81 27.22
CA ARG A 96 -6.03 -15.23 28.58
C ARG A 96 -7.42 -15.30 29.22
N ALA A 97 -8.42 -15.81 28.50
CA ALA A 97 -9.78 -16.03 28.99
C ALA A 97 -9.94 -17.51 29.40
#